data_AF-A0A7X7R140-F1
#
_entry.id   AF-A0A7X7R140-F1
#
_cell.length_a   1.000
_cell.length_b   1.000
_cell.length_c   1.000
_cell.angle_alpha   90.00
_cell.angle_beta   90.00
_cell.angle_gamma   90.00
#
_symmetry.space_group_name_H-M   'P 1'
#
loop_
_entity.id
_entity.type
_entity.pdbx_description
1 polymer ?
#
loop_
_entity_poly.entity_id
_entity_poly.type
_entity_poly.pdbx_seq_one_letter_code
_entity_poly.pdbx_strand_id
1 'polypeptide(L)'
;MKLKLKIWRQKSQHDKGGFETHLMDHVSPEMSFLEMLDALNQKLIEEGKSPVAFEHDCREGICGSCGLYINGRPHGPNQKTTTCEL
;
A
#
# COMPACT_ATOMS: atom_id res chain seq x y z
N MET A 1 -3.70 -14.11 -6.49
CA MET A 1 -2.32 -14.48 -6.14
C MET A 1 -2.07 -14.22 -4.67
N LYS A 2 -1.09 -14.91 -4.09
CA LYS A 2 -0.68 -14.72 -2.69
C LYS A 2 0.46 -13.72 -2.58
N LEU A 3 0.29 -12.68 -1.78
CA LEU A 3 1.30 -11.66 -1.51
C LEU A 3 1.62 -11.57 -0.02
N LYS A 4 2.89 -11.32 0.29
CA LYS A 4 3.37 -10.97 1.62
C LYS A 4 3.80 -9.51 1.60
N LEU A 5 3.00 -8.66 2.22
CA LEU A 5 3.24 -7.22 2.30
C LEU A 5 3.99 -6.91 3.60
N LYS A 6 5.11 -6.18 3.49
CA LYS A 6 5.82 -5.60 4.63
C LYS A 6 5.62 -4.10 4.60
N ILE A 7 4.82 -3.57 5.52
CA ILE A 7 4.38 -2.18 5.50
C ILE A 7 4.92 -1.47 6.74
N TRP A 8 5.51 -0.29 6.54
CA TRP A 8 5.95 0.55 7.66
C TRP A 8 4.74 1.16 8.38
N ARG A 9 4.73 1.05 9.70
CA ARG A 9 3.64 1.49 10.57
C ARG A 9 4.21 2.32 11.69
N GLN A 10 3.60 3.47 11.92
CA GLN A 10 3.96 4.38 13.01
C GLN A 10 2.67 5.07 13.47
N LYS A 11 2.25 4.81 14.70
CA LYS A 11 0.97 5.27 15.22
C LYS A 11 0.98 6.78 15.53
N SER A 12 2.13 7.31 15.93
CA SER A 12 2.31 8.73 16.25
C SER A 12 3.77 9.16 16.07
N GLN A 13 4.01 10.48 16.10
CA GLN A 13 5.36 11.07 16.07
C GLN A 13 6.28 10.60 17.21
N HIS A 14 5.72 10.04 18.29
CA HIS A 14 6.49 9.57 19.45
C HIS A 14 6.84 8.07 19.35
N ASP A 15 6.21 7.34 18.43
CA ASP A 15 6.51 5.93 18.21
C ASP A 15 7.71 5.77 17.28
N LYS A 16 8.58 4.79 17.55
CA LYS A 16 9.73 4.48 16.67
C LYS A 16 9.31 4.02 15.27
N GLY A 17 8.10 3.48 15.16
CA GLY A 17 7.61 2.79 13.98
C GLY A 17 8.29 1.44 13.74
N GLY A 18 7.78 0.69 12.78
CA GLY A 18 8.32 -0.61 12.40
C GLY A 18 7.57 -1.24 11.25
N PHE A 19 8.12 -2.31 10.70
CA PHE A 19 7.45 -3.07 9.66
C PHE A 19 6.48 -4.09 10.25
N GLU A 20 5.21 -3.97 9.88
CA GLU A 20 4.21 -5.03 10.05
C GLU A 20 4.17 -5.91 8.80
N THR A 21 3.80 -7.18 8.98
CA THR A 21 3.67 -8.14 7.89
C THR A 21 2.22 -8.56 7.72
N HIS A 22 1.70 -8.44 6.51
CA HIS A 22 0.33 -8.85 6.15
C HIS A 22 0.36 -9.89 5.03
N LEU A 23 -0.44 -10.93 5.18
CA LEU A 23 -0.64 -11.95 4.15
C LEU A 23 -1.96 -11.69 3.43
N MET A 24 -1.90 -11.63 2.10
CA MET A 24 -3.03 -11.44 1.21
C MET A 24 -3.13 -12.63 0.26
N ASP A 25 -4.14 -13.48 0.40
CA ASP A 25 -4.22 -14.74 -0.35
C ASP A 25 -4.88 -14.61 -1.73
N HIS A 26 -5.72 -13.59 -1.92
CA HIS A 26 -6.63 -13.47 -3.06
C HIS A 26 -6.47 -12.16 -3.84
N VAL A 27 -5.25 -11.67 -4.01
CA VAL A 27 -4.99 -10.44 -4.77
C VAL A 27 -5.17 -10.71 -6.26
N SER A 28 -6.01 -9.96 -6.96
CA SER A 28 -6.15 -10.10 -8.42
C SER A 28 -4.92 -9.51 -9.13
N PRO A 29 -4.37 -10.16 -10.18
CA PRO A 29 -3.36 -9.53 -11.04
C PRO A 29 -3.86 -8.27 -11.76
N GLU A 30 -5.17 -8.10 -11.88
CA GLU A 30 -5.80 -6.93 -12.51
C GLU A 30 -6.02 -5.76 -11.53
N MET A 31 -5.75 -5.96 -10.23
CA MET A 31 -5.83 -4.88 -9.25
C MET A 31 -4.60 -3.99 -9.40
N SER A 32 -4.82 -2.68 -9.40
CA SER A 32 -3.76 -1.70 -9.16
C SER A 32 -3.18 -1.88 -7.76
N PHE A 33 -1.96 -1.37 -7.56
CA PHE A 33 -1.33 -1.37 -6.23
C PHE A 33 -2.19 -0.69 -5.14
N LEU A 34 -2.92 0.38 -5.47
CA LEU A 34 -3.77 1.07 -4.48
C LEU A 34 -5.03 0.28 -4.14
N GLU A 35 -5.66 -0.40 -5.11
CA GLU A 35 -6.79 -1.29 -4.83
C GLU A 35 -6.38 -2.48 -3.96
N MET A 36 -5.16 -2.99 -4.13
CA MET A 36 -4.60 -3.99 -3.22
C MET A 36 -4.48 -3.46 -1.78
N LEU A 37 -4.07 -2.20 -1.60
CA LEU A 37 -4.02 -1.57 -0.27
C LEU A 37 -5.41 -1.31 0.30
N ASP A 38 -6.40 -0.94 -0.53
CA ASP A 38 -7.80 -0.80 -0.11
C ASP A 38 -8.36 -2.15 0.36
N ALA A 39 -8.10 -3.24 -0.37
CA ALA A 39 -8.52 -4.58 0.02
C ALA A 39 -7.85 -5.03 1.33
N LEU A 40 -6.56 -4.70 1.54
CA LEU A 40 -5.89 -4.92 2.82
C LEU A 40 -6.57 -4.12 3.94
N ASN A 41 -6.88 -2.85 3.70
CA ASN A 41 -7.54 -2.00 4.69
C ASN A 41 -8.91 -2.53 5.08
N GLN A 42 -9.71 -2.99 4.11
CA GLN A 42 -11.00 -3.64 4.38
C GLN A 42 -10.82 -4.86 5.30
N LYS A 43 -9.87 -5.74 4.98
CA LYS A 43 -9.54 -6.90 5.83
C LYS A 43 -9.13 -6.49 7.24
N LEU A 44 -8.27 -5.47 7.39
CA LEU A 44 -7.83 -5.00 8.70
C LEU A 44 -9.00 -4.45 9.53
N ILE A 45 -9.90 -3.70 8.91
CA ILE A 45 -11.10 -3.14 9.55
C ILE A 45 -12.02 -4.28 10.04
N GLU A 46 -12.26 -5.30 9.21
CA GLU A 46 -13.05 -6.48 9.58
C GLU A 46 -12.42 -7.26 10.75
N GLU A 47 -11.09 -7.28 10.84
CA GLU A 47 -10.34 -7.87 11.97
C GLU A 47 -10.28 -6.95 13.22
N GLY A 48 -10.93 -5.77 13.19
CA GLY A 48 -10.90 -4.80 14.29
C GLY A 48 -9.55 -4.09 14.45
N LYS A 49 -8.71 -4.08 13.41
CA LYS A 49 -7.38 -3.45 13.38
C LYS A 49 -7.43 -2.11 12.66
N SER A 50 -6.44 -1.26 12.94
CA SER A 50 -6.31 0.03 12.25
C SER A 50 -5.83 -0.16 10.80
N PRO A 51 -6.44 0.55 9.83
CA PRO A 51 -6.01 0.48 8.43
C PRO A 51 -4.61 1.09 8.23
N VAL A 52 -3.99 0.74 7.11
CA VAL A 52 -2.81 1.38 6.55
C VAL A 52 -3.17 2.76 6.04
N ALA A 53 -2.55 3.79 6.61
CA ALA A 53 -2.66 5.15 6.15
C ALA A 53 -1.69 5.38 4.98
N PHE A 54 -2.21 5.88 3.86
CA PHE A 54 -1.44 6.31 2.70
C PHE A 54 -2.22 7.41 1.98
N GLU A 55 -1.51 8.32 1.32
CA GLU A 55 -2.14 9.38 0.54
C GLU A 55 -2.55 8.85 -0.85
N HIS A 56 -3.74 9.24 -1.29
CA HIS A 56 -4.22 8.99 -2.64
C HIS A 56 -5.30 10.01 -3.00
N ASP A 57 -5.50 10.25 -4.29
CA ASP A 57 -6.57 11.12 -4.79
C ASP A 57 -6.99 10.70 -6.21
N CYS A 58 -6.39 11.24 -7.28
CA CYS A 58 -6.84 11.00 -8.66
C CYS A 58 -6.77 9.55 -9.16
N ARG A 59 -5.87 8.72 -8.61
CA ARG A 59 -5.62 7.32 -9.05
C ARG A 59 -5.30 7.12 -10.54
N GLU A 60 -4.88 8.17 -11.25
CA GLU A 60 -4.64 8.17 -12.70
C GLU A 60 -3.24 8.73 -13.04
N GLY A 61 -2.31 8.72 -12.08
CA GLY A 61 -0.93 9.18 -12.29
C GLY A 61 -0.74 10.71 -12.40
N ILE A 62 -1.77 11.52 -12.11
CA ILE A 62 -1.74 12.98 -12.36
C ILE A 62 -1.32 13.81 -11.13
N CYS A 63 -1.95 13.58 -9.97
CA CYS A 63 -1.88 14.53 -8.85
C CYS A 63 -0.61 14.45 -7.98
N GLY A 64 0.19 13.38 -8.11
CA GLY A 64 1.40 13.18 -7.32
C GLY A 64 1.20 12.76 -5.84
N SER A 65 -0.04 12.51 -5.40
CA SER A 65 -0.33 12.20 -3.98
C SER A 65 0.11 10.80 -3.54
N CYS A 66 0.01 9.78 -4.41
CA CYS A 66 0.31 8.39 -4.03
C CYS A 66 1.81 8.02 -4.10
N GLY A 67 2.68 8.93 -3.68
CA GLY A 67 4.13 8.68 -3.63
C GLY A 67 4.50 7.65 -2.55
N LEU A 68 4.78 6.41 -2.96
CA LEU A 68 5.20 5.33 -2.05
C LEU A 68 6.61 4.82 -2.40
N TYR A 69 7.33 4.36 -1.37
CA TYR A 69 8.63 3.71 -1.54
C TYR A 69 8.44 2.19 -1.49
N ILE A 70 8.51 1.57 -2.67
CA ILE A 70 8.14 0.16 -2.86
C ILE A 70 9.39 -0.61 -3.26
N ASN A 71 9.76 -1.61 -2.47
CA ASN A 71 10.92 -2.49 -2.72
C ASN A 71 12.23 -1.73 -3.02
N GLY A 72 12.52 -0.65 -2.28
CA GLY A 72 13.78 0.08 -2.42
C GLY A 72 13.76 1.16 -3.51
N ARG A 73 12.61 1.46 -4.12
CA ARG A 73 12.49 2.47 -5.19
C ARG A 73 11.22 3.31 -5.01
N PRO A 74 11.28 4.64 -5.23
CA PRO A 74 10.07 5.45 -5.35
C PRO A 74 9.24 4.93 -6.52
N HIS A 75 7.93 4.76 -6.31
CA HIS A 75 6.99 4.24 -7.31
C HIS A 75 7.24 2.79 -7.78
N GLY A 76 8.08 2.04 -7.06
CA GLY A 76 8.30 0.62 -7.34
C GLY A 76 9.32 0.32 -8.45
N PRO A 77 9.42 -0.95 -8.87
CA PRO A 77 10.50 -1.42 -9.73
C PRO A 77 10.34 -1.07 -11.21
N ASN A 78 9.11 -0.82 -11.66
CA ASN A 78 8.79 -0.52 -13.05
C ASN A 78 9.26 0.88 -13.42
N GLN A 79 9.74 1.08 -14.64
CA GLN A 79 10.19 2.38 -15.11
C GLN A 79 9.04 3.16 -15.73
N LYS A 80 9.08 4.50 -15.58
CA LYS A 80 8.10 5.43 -16.20
C LYS A 80 6.64 5.10 -15.86
N THR A 81 6.39 4.62 -14.64
CA THR A 81 5.04 4.38 -14.13
C THR A 81 4.87 5.06 -12.78
N THR A 82 3.63 5.31 -12.40
CA THR A 82 3.25 5.83 -11.09
C THR A 82 2.81 4.69 -10.17
N THR A 83 2.78 4.94 -8.86
CA THR A 83 2.34 3.92 -7.89
C THR A 83 0.93 3.40 -8.18
N CYS A 84 0.02 4.26 -8.63
CA CYS A 84 -1.38 3.90 -8.88
C CYS A 84 -1.59 3.18 -10.22
N GLU A 85 -0.60 3.19 -11.10
CA GLU A 85 -0.58 2.46 -12.38
C GLU A 85 0.38 1.26 -12.34
N LEU A 86 0.83 0.88 -11.13
CA LEU A 86 1.71 -0.26 -10.90
C LEU A 86 0.93 -1.57 -10.77
#